data_AF-A0A961FXV3-F1
#
_entry.id   AF-A0A961FXV3-F1
#
_cell.length_a   1.000
_cell.length_b   1.000
_cell.length_c   1.000
_cell.angle_alpha   90.00
_cell.angle_beta   90.00
_cell.angle_gamma   90.00
#
_symmetry.space_group_name_H-M   'P 1'
#
loop_
_entity.id
_entity.type
_entity.pdbx_description
1 polymer ?
#
loop_
_entity_poly.entity_id
_entity_poly.type
_entity_poly.pdbx_seq_one_letter_code
_entity_poly.pdbx_strand_id
1 'polypeptide(L)'
;MKISRILAFAAVFGLVSSTFAQNTAKNLAITPALHPGTEKKHESFNEISKLGQAPLVFLGDSITAGWSGRGAEVWKQYWEPLGAANFGIGGDRTEHILWRLQHGNYDGLKPKLTVLMIGTNNTGHQGRAMAEHGGATYTSTAEQTAEGVTAIVKSLREKQPQMKILLLAI
;
A
#
# COMPACT_ATOMS: atom_id res chain seq x y z
N MET A 1 67.05 51.85 13.70
CA MET A 1 66.16 51.28 14.74
C MET A 1 64.82 51.97 14.69
N LYS A 2 63.80 51.33 14.10
CA LYS A 2 62.36 51.52 14.34
C LYS A 2 61.61 50.41 13.59
N ILE A 3 61.17 49.43 14.36
CA ILE A 3 60.36 48.28 13.96
C ILE A 3 58.91 48.64 14.30
N SER A 4 57.96 48.42 13.39
CA SER A 4 56.54 48.09 13.65
C SER A 4 55.69 48.38 12.40
N ARG A 5 54.63 47.66 12.02
CA ARG A 5 54.01 46.36 12.37
C ARG A 5 53.06 46.10 11.19
N ILE A 6 53.20 44.98 10.46
CA ILE A 6 52.24 44.59 9.43
C ILE A 6 51.09 43.88 10.14
N LEU A 7 49.89 44.48 10.14
CA LEU A 7 48.67 43.79 10.56
C LEU A 7 48.22 42.86 9.43
N ALA A 8 48.26 41.55 9.68
CA ALA A 8 47.65 40.54 8.84
C ALA A 8 46.13 40.53 9.09
N PHE A 9 45.35 40.82 8.04
CA PHE A 9 43.91 40.53 8.02
C PHE A 9 43.73 39.12 7.42
N ALA A 10 43.59 38.12 8.28
CA ALA A 10 43.12 36.80 7.85
C ALA A 10 41.59 36.85 7.73
N ALA A 11 41.08 36.93 6.50
CA ALA A 11 39.66 36.78 6.22
C ALA A 11 39.27 35.31 6.39
N VAL A 12 38.61 34.99 7.51
CA VAL A 12 37.99 33.68 7.73
C VAL A 12 36.70 33.64 6.92
N PHE A 13 36.76 33.02 5.74
CA PHE A 13 35.55 32.62 4.99
C PHE A 13 34.90 31.44 5.72
N GLY A 14 33.88 31.73 6.52
CA GLY A 14 33.01 30.69 7.08
C GLY A 14 32.21 30.03 5.96
N LEU A 15 32.50 28.76 5.65
CA LEU A 15 31.60 27.92 4.85
C LEU A 15 30.32 27.71 5.65
N VAL A 16 29.25 28.41 5.26
CA VAL A 16 27.90 28.09 5.71
C VAL A 16 27.45 26.88 4.89
N SER A 17 27.66 25.68 5.43
CA SER A 17 27.05 24.47 4.90
C SER A 17 25.54 24.55 5.17
N SER A 18 24.76 25.01 4.19
CA SER A 18 23.32 24.88 4.21
C SER A 18 22.97 23.39 4.08
N THR A 19 22.68 22.74 5.20
CA THR A 19 22.05 21.43 5.20
C THR A 19 20.64 21.60 4.67
N PHE A 20 20.42 21.21 3.41
CA PHE A 20 19.06 20.94 2.94
C PHE A 20 18.54 19.77 3.75
N ALA A 21 17.74 20.04 4.77
CA ALA A 21 16.90 19.02 5.38
C ALA A 21 15.99 18.50 4.27
N GLN A 22 16.27 17.31 3.76
CA GLN A 22 15.30 16.57 2.96
C GLN A 22 14.05 16.46 3.82
N ASN A 23 13.00 17.18 3.45
CA ASN A 23 11.68 16.98 4.00
C ASN A 23 11.26 15.59 3.53
N THR A 24 11.55 14.56 4.33
CA THR A 24 11.21 13.18 4.03
C THR A 24 9.70 13.02 4.19
N ALA A 25 8.96 13.46 3.17
CA ALA A 25 7.53 13.24 3.10
C ALA A 25 7.25 11.76 3.39
N LYS A 26 6.44 11.51 4.42
CA LYS A 26 6.10 10.18 4.90
C LYS A 26 5.62 9.31 3.72
N ASN A 27 6.23 8.15 3.52
CA ASN A 27 5.75 7.20 2.50
C ASN A 27 4.40 6.63 2.96
N LEU A 28 3.32 7.18 2.42
CA LEU A 28 1.95 6.75 2.72
C LEU A 28 1.71 5.32 2.25
N ALA A 29 2.30 4.89 1.13
CA ALA A 29 2.06 3.57 0.53
C ALA A 29 2.45 2.39 1.43
N ILE A 30 3.34 2.60 2.40
CA ILE A 30 3.76 1.61 3.40
C ILE A 30 3.22 1.89 4.80
N THR A 31 2.40 2.93 4.99
CA THR A 31 1.84 3.31 6.28
C THR A 31 0.40 2.79 6.36
N PRO A 32 0.11 1.69 7.07
CA PRO A 32 -1.24 1.15 7.17
C PRO A 32 -2.26 2.21 7.59
N ALA A 33 -3.34 2.35 6.83
CA ALA A 33 -4.43 3.27 7.12
C ALA A 33 -5.78 2.61 6.79
N LEU A 34 -6.78 2.85 7.64
CA LEU A 34 -8.16 2.48 7.32
C LEU A 34 -8.63 3.30 6.12
N HIS A 35 -9.30 2.66 5.17
CA HIS A 35 -10.06 3.32 4.11
C HIS A 35 -11.47 3.62 4.64
N PRO A 36 -11.81 4.89 4.97
CA PRO A 36 -13.06 5.17 5.67
C PRO A 36 -14.30 4.78 4.84
N GLY A 37 -15.31 4.22 5.51
CA GLY A 37 -16.55 3.78 4.86
C GLY A 37 -16.48 2.39 4.23
N THR A 38 -15.37 1.66 4.41
CA THR A 38 -15.17 0.31 3.87
C THR A 38 -15.20 -0.79 4.95
N GLU A 39 -15.47 -0.43 6.19
CA GLU A 39 -15.38 -1.27 7.39
C GLU A 39 -16.26 -2.52 7.26
N LYS A 40 -17.54 -2.35 6.86
CA LYS A 40 -18.46 -3.48 6.65
C LYS A 40 -17.94 -4.49 5.62
N LYS A 41 -17.30 -4.00 4.57
CA LYS A 41 -16.75 -4.87 3.52
C LYS A 41 -15.51 -5.61 4.03
N HIS A 42 -14.64 -4.90 4.74
CA HIS A 42 -13.51 -5.50 5.43
C HIS A 42 -13.95 -6.60 6.42
N GLU A 43 -14.97 -6.34 7.25
CA GLU A 43 -15.53 -7.31 8.19
C GLU A 43 -16.07 -8.56 7.48
N SER A 44 -16.76 -8.41 6.36
CA SER A 44 -17.24 -9.56 5.57
C SER A 44 -16.10 -10.48 5.10
N PHE A 45 -14.93 -9.92 4.79
CA PHE A 45 -13.74 -10.70 4.41
C PHE A 45 -13.11 -11.38 5.63
N ASN A 46 -13.21 -10.78 6.82
CA ASN A 46 -12.77 -11.41 8.06
C ASN A 46 -13.64 -12.62 8.40
N GLU A 47 -14.94 -12.57 8.15
CA GLU A 47 -15.82 -13.73 8.33
C GLU A 47 -15.45 -14.89 7.39
N ILE A 48 -15.20 -14.60 6.10
CA ILE A 48 -14.66 -15.60 5.16
C ILE A 48 -13.32 -16.14 5.67
N SER A 49 -12.48 -15.26 6.22
CA SER A 49 -11.16 -15.64 6.73
C SER A 49 -11.24 -16.62 7.89
N LYS A 50 -12.10 -16.34 8.88
CA LYS A 50 -12.35 -17.19 10.05
C LYS A 50 -12.92 -18.55 9.68
N LEU A 51 -13.77 -18.60 8.65
CA LEU A 51 -14.29 -19.87 8.14
C LEU A 51 -13.21 -20.75 7.52
N GLY A 52 -12.04 -20.20 7.16
CA GLY A 52 -10.95 -20.91 6.51
C GLY A 52 -11.27 -21.32 5.07
N GLN A 53 -12.32 -20.74 4.48
CA GLN A 53 -12.88 -21.13 3.20
C GLN A 53 -12.47 -20.11 2.11
N ALA A 54 -11.34 -20.34 1.46
CA ALA A 54 -10.98 -19.70 0.18
C ALA A 54 -9.62 -20.26 -0.31
N PRO A 55 -9.58 -21.38 -1.06
CA PRO A 55 -8.34 -21.86 -1.67
C PRO A 55 -7.75 -20.87 -2.70
N LEU A 56 -8.57 -19.97 -3.26
CA LEU A 56 -8.15 -18.89 -4.15
C LEU A 56 -8.68 -17.55 -3.63
N VAL A 57 -7.82 -16.55 -3.49
CA VAL A 57 -8.24 -15.19 -3.08
C VAL A 57 -7.81 -14.19 -4.14
N PHE A 58 -8.72 -13.35 -4.59
CA PHE A 58 -8.41 -12.17 -5.36
C PHE A 58 -8.36 -10.98 -4.40
N LEU A 59 -7.22 -10.32 -4.28
CA LEU A 59 -7.00 -9.21 -3.36
C LEU A 59 -6.63 -7.96 -4.16
N GLY A 60 -7.33 -6.86 -3.95
CA GLY A 60 -7.02 -5.64 -4.68
C GLY A 60 -8.02 -4.51 -4.51
N ASP A 61 -8.02 -3.63 -5.51
CA ASP A 61 -8.84 -2.43 -5.56
C ASP A 61 -10.17 -2.61 -6.35
N SER A 62 -10.62 -1.55 -7.04
CA SER A 62 -11.83 -1.53 -7.85
C SER A 62 -11.79 -2.50 -9.02
N ILE A 63 -10.61 -2.80 -9.58
CA ILE A 63 -10.47 -3.75 -10.69
C ILE A 63 -10.81 -5.14 -10.19
N THR A 64 -10.27 -5.53 -9.04
CA THR A 64 -10.60 -6.78 -8.35
C THR A 64 -12.05 -6.79 -7.88
N ALA A 65 -12.54 -5.71 -7.27
CA ALA A 65 -13.93 -5.60 -6.82
C ALA A 65 -14.94 -5.77 -7.98
N GLY A 66 -14.55 -5.37 -9.20
CA GLY A 66 -15.36 -5.46 -10.41
C GLY A 66 -15.82 -6.88 -10.77
N TRP A 67 -15.13 -7.92 -10.30
CA TRP A 67 -15.55 -9.31 -10.48
C TRP A 67 -16.91 -9.63 -9.84
N SER A 68 -17.29 -8.92 -8.77
CA SER A 68 -18.62 -9.08 -8.16
C SER A 68 -19.72 -8.26 -8.86
N GLY A 69 -19.37 -7.45 -9.85
CA GLY A 69 -20.30 -6.63 -10.62
C GLY A 69 -20.28 -7.04 -12.10
N ARG A 70 -19.68 -6.20 -12.95
CA ARG A 70 -19.62 -6.44 -14.41
C ARG A 70 -18.96 -7.77 -14.79
N GLY A 71 -18.08 -8.30 -13.95
CA GLY A 71 -17.40 -9.58 -14.17
C GLY A 71 -18.14 -10.81 -13.62
N ALA A 72 -19.35 -10.67 -13.05
CA ALA A 72 -20.00 -11.72 -12.26
C ALA A 72 -20.24 -13.02 -13.05
N GLU A 73 -20.63 -12.93 -14.33
CA GLU A 73 -20.85 -14.13 -15.16
C GLU A 73 -19.56 -14.92 -15.39
N VAL A 74 -18.46 -14.21 -15.68
CA VAL A 74 -17.14 -14.82 -15.83
C VAL A 74 -16.66 -15.37 -14.48
N TRP A 75 -16.92 -14.67 -13.39
CA TRP A 75 -16.58 -15.14 -12.05
C TRP A 75 -17.30 -16.45 -11.70
N LYS A 76 -18.61 -16.51 -11.92
CA LYS A 76 -19.41 -17.71 -11.72
C LYS A 76 -18.93 -18.87 -12.58
N GLN A 77 -18.53 -18.60 -13.82
CA GLN A 77 -18.07 -19.63 -14.74
C GLN A 77 -16.69 -20.21 -14.37
N TYR A 78 -15.73 -19.37 -13.97
CA TYR A 78 -14.33 -19.77 -13.87
C TYR A 78 -13.74 -19.75 -12.46
N TRP A 79 -14.20 -18.84 -11.59
CA TRP A 79 -13.58 -18.59 -10.29
C TRP A 79 -14.37 -19.21 -9.13
N GLU A 80 -15.70 -19.15 -9.19
CA GLU A 80 -16.57 -19.76 -8.18
C GLU A 80 -16.37 -21.28 -8.02
N PRO A 81 -16.23 -22.08 -9.10
CA PRO A 81 -15.95 -23.52 -8.98
C PRO A 81 -14.61 -23.85 -8.32
N LEU A 82 -13.69 -22.89 -8.32
CA LEU A 82 -12.40 -23.01 -7.64
C LEU A 82 -12.47 -22.61 -6.16
N GLY A 83 -13.65 -22.23 -5.65
CA GLY A 83 -13.82 -21.71 -4.29
C GLY A 83 -13.14 -20.34 -4.11
N ALA A 84 -13.14 -19.50 -5.14
CA ALA A 84 -12.50 -18.19 -5.08
C ALA A 84 -13.27 -17.22 -4.18
N ALA A 85 -12.53 -16.40 -3.42
CA ALA A 85 -13.08 -15.25 -2.70
C ALA A 85 -12.56 -13.93 -3.29
N ASN A 86 -13.45 -12.95 -3.43
CA ASN A 86 -13.11 -11.61 -3.93
C ASN A 86 -12.95 -10.61 -2.78
N PHE A 87 -11.70 -10.30 -2.43
CA PHE A 87 -11.30 -9.35 -1.39
C PHE A 87 -10.98 -7.96 -1.99
N GLY A 88 -11.71 -7.58 -3.05
CA GLY A 88 -11.59 -6.29 -3.73
C GLY A 88 -12.41 -5.17 -3.09
N ILE A 89 -11.79 -4.01 -2.85
CA ILE A 89 -12.47 -2.79 -2.37
C ILE A 89 -12.11 -1.63 -3.31
N GLY A 90 -13.13 -1.01 -3.90
CA GLY A 90 -12.91 0.13 -4.79
C GLY A 90 -12.23 1.29 -4.07
N GLY A 91 -11.21 1.89 -4.68
CA GLY A 91 -10.43 3.00 -4.10
C GLY A 91 -9.31 2.56 -3.14
N ASP A 92 -9.17 1.26 -2.85
CA ASP A 92 -8.06 0.79 -2.04
C ASP A 92 -6.71 1.15 -2.65
N ARG A 93 -5.78 1.51 -1.78
CA ARG A 93 -4.36 1.71 -2.04
C ARG A 93 -3.55 0.69 -1.26
N THR A 94 -2.23 0.66 -1.47
CA THR A 94 -1.37 -0.31 -0.79
C THR A 94 -1.48 -0.22 0.75
N GLU A 95 -1.54 0.98 1.30
CA GLU A 95 -1.74 1.21 2.75
C GLU A 95 -3.05 0.64 3.30
N HIS A 96 -4.10 0.63 2.48
CA HIS A 96 -5.41 0.11 2.88
C HIS A 96 -5.37 -1.41 2.95
N ILE A 97 -4.72 -2.06 1.98
CA ILE A 97 -4.51 -3.51 2.03
C ILE A 97 -3.64 -3.90 3.22
N LEU A 98 -2.54 -3.17 3.47
CA LEU A 98 -1.69 -3.40 4.65
C LEU A 98 -2.49 -3.31 5.94
N TRP A 99 -3.35 -2.29 6.07
CA TRP A 99 -4.24 -2.16 7.21
C TRP A 99 -5.19 -3.35 7.33
N ARG A 100 -5.87 -3.74 6.24
CA ARG A 100 -6.79 -4.89 6.26
C ARG A 100 -6.12 -6.20 6.69
N LEU A 101 -4.89 -6.45 6.24
CA LEU A 101 -4.09 -7.63 6.62
C LEU A 101 -3.68 -7.62 8.11
N GLN A 102 -3.50 -6.45 8.69
CA GLN A 102 -3.23 -6.29 10.13
C GLN A 102 -4.49 -6.44 10.99
N HIS A 103 -5.68 -6.31 10.39
CA HIS A 103 -6.97 -6.27 11.09
C HIS A 103 -7.88 -7.45 10.72
N GLY A 104 -7.31 -8.64 10.50
CA GLY A 104 -8.08 -9.88 10.41
C GLY A 104 -8.19 -10.50 9.02
N ASN A 105 -7.94 -9.76 7.93
CA ASN A 105 -7.92 -10.40 6.61
C ASN A 105 -6.78 -11.43 6.60
N TYR A 106 -7.08 -12.64 6.15
CA TYR A 106 -6.18 -13.80 6.17
C TYR A 106 -5.93 -14.47 7.53
N ASP A 107 -6.53 -14.00 8.62
CA ASP A 107 -6.48 -14.71 9.89
C ASP A 107 -7.41 -15.93 9.80
N GLY A 108 -6.84 -17.14 9.88
CA GLY A 108 -7.57 -18.41 9.75
C GLY A 108 -7.69 -18.95 8.32
N LEU A 109 -7.34 -18.16 7.29
CA LEU A 109 -7.29 -18.67 5.91
C LEU A 109 -6.14 -19.64 5.71
N LYS A 110 -6.28 -20.51 4.70
CA LYS A 110 -5.22 -21.37 4.15
C LYS A 110 -5.31 -21.42 2.62
N PRO A 111 -5.13 -20.28 1.93
CA PRO A 111 -5.27 -20.19 0.49
C PRO A 111 -4.09 -20.89 -0.19
N LYS A 112 -4.35 -21.51 -1.35
CA LYS A 112 -3.30 -22.04 -2.23
C LYS A 112 -2.67 -20.93 -3.07
N LEU A 113 -3.48 -19.95 -3.48
CA LEU A 113 -3.07 -18.83 -4.32
C LEU A 113 -3.79 -17.55 -3.91
N THR A 114 -3.04 -16.44 -3.87
CA THR A 114 -3.60 -15.09 -3.93
C THR A 114 -3.22 -14.43 -5.25
N VAL A 115 -4.22 -13.90 -5.96
CA VAL A 115 -4.04 -12.97 -7.07
C VAL A 115 -4.06 -11.56 -6.49
N LEU A 116 -2.94 -10.84 -6.60
CA LEU A 116 -2.77 -9.50 -6.08
C LEU A 116 -2.72 -8.51 -7.24
N MET A 117 -3.59 -7.50 -7.21
CA MET A 117 -3.54 -6.35 -8.11
C MET A 117 -3.89 -5.09 -7.31
N ILE A 118 -2.91 -4.20 -7.13
CA ILE A 118 -3.08 -2.98 -6.33
C ILE A 118 -2.04 -1.93 -6.72
N GLY A 119 -2.43 -0.66 -6.68
CA GLY A 119 -1.52 0.48 -6.75
C GLY A 119 -1.93 1.57 -7.77
N THR A 120 -2.93 1.30 -8.62
CA THR A 120 -3.46 2.32 -9.55
C THR A 120 -4.02 3.54 -8.81
N ASN A 121 -4.58 3.32 -7.62
CA ASN A 121 -5.09 4.41 -6.77
C ASN A 121 -3.96 5.14 -6.03
N ASN A 122 -2.79 4.54 -5.82
CA ASN A 122 -1.64 5.27 -5.28
C ASN A 122 -1.17 6.33 -6.30
N THR A 123 -1.03 5.94 -7.57
CA THR A 123 -0.60 6.86 -8.62
C THR A 123 -1.73 7.80 -9.09
N GLY A 124 -2.96 7.30 -9.19
CA GLY A 124 -4.12 8.05 -9.69
C GLY A 124 -4.66 9.15 -8.75
N HIS A 125 -4.32 9.09 -7.46
CA HIS A 125 -4.67 10.12 -6.47
C HIS A 125 -3.57 11.16 -6.23
N GLN A 126 -2.44 11.08 -6.94
CA GLN A 126 -1.35 12.04 -6.78
C GLN A 126 -1.85 13.49 -6.99
N GLY A 127 -1.51 14.37 -6.04
CA GLY A 127 -1.89 15.77 -6.06
C GLY A 127 -3.32 16.07 -5.63
N ARG A 128 -4.07 15.09 -5.09
CA ARG A 128 -5.45 15.29 -4.63
C ARG A 128 -5.55 15.33 -3.11
N ALA A 129 -6.39 16.22 -2.58
CA ALA A 129 -6.71 16.23 -1.15
C ALA A 129 -7.50 14.97 -0.77
N MET A 130 -7.13 14.35 0.34
CA MET A 130 -7.76 13.11 0.81
C MET A 130 -8.29 13.27 2.24
N ALA A 131 -9.58 13.02 2.45
CA ALA A 131 -10.23 13.16 3.75
C ALA A 131 -9.58 12.28 4.84
N GLU A 132 -9.21 11.04 4.47
CA GLU A 132 -8.56 10.07 5.37
C GLU A 132 -7.16 10.48 5.84
N HIS A 133 -6.53 11.45 5.17
CA HIS A 133 -5.24 12.05 5.57
C HIS A 133 -5.43 13.45 6.15
N GLY A 134 -6.57 13.72 6.78
CA GLY A 134 -6.88 15.03 7.37
C GLY A 134 -7.01 16.15 6.33
N GLY A 135 -7.38 15.80 5.09
CA GLY A 135 -7.45 16.74 3.97
C GLY A 135 -6.09 17.05 3.32
N ALA A 136 -5.00 16.39 3.74
CA ALA A 136 -3.70 16.59 3.12
C ALA A 136 -3.70 16.15 1.64
N THR A 137 -2.88 16.84 0.84
CA THR A 137 -2.63 16.45 -0.54
C THR A 137 -1.84 15.14 -0.57
N TYR A 138 -2.43 14.12 -1.18
CA TYR A 138 -1.82 12.82 -1.34
C TYR A 138 -0.72 12.86 -2.40
N THR A 139 0.42 12.26 -2.08
CA THR A 139 1.53 12.05 -3.01
C THR A 139 2.10 10.67 -2.77
N SER A 140 2.25 9.89 -3.84
CA SER A 140 3.01 8.64 -3.84
C SER A 140 3.75 8.51 -5.16
N THR A 141 5.06 8.31 -5.11
CA THR A 141 5.85 8.02 -6.33
C THR A 141 5.64 6.57 -6.78
N ALA A 142 6.11 6.24 -7.98
CA ALA A 142 6.12 4.86 -8.46
C ALA A 142 6.95 3.95 -7.55
N GLU A 143 8.11 4.43 -7.06
CA GLU A 143 8.98 3.72 -6.13
C GLU A 143 8.27 3.49 -4.79
N GLN A 144 7.62 4.51 -4.25
CA GLN A 144 6.84 4.37 -3.01
C GLN A 144 5.68 3.38 -3.18
N THR A 145 5.00 3.40 -4.33
CA THR A 145 3.95 2.43 -4.65
C THR A 145 4.51 1.01 -4.73
N ALA A 146 5.68 0.82 -5.36
CA ALA A 146 6.37 -0.46 -5.43
C ALA A 146 6.82 -0.96 -4.04
N GLU A 147 7.27 -0.06 -3.16
CA GLU A 147 7.54 -0.37 -1.75
C GLU A 147 6.27 -0.83 -1.03
N GLY A 148 5.13 -0.19 -1.27
CA GLY A 148 3.82 -0.59 -0.76
C GLY A 148 3.40 -1.99 -1.21
N VAL A 149 3.52 -2.29 -2.50
CA VAL A 149 3.26 -3.64 -3.05
C VAL A 149 4.21 -4.66 -2.42
N THR A 150 5.48 -4.32 -2.28
CA THR A 150 6.50 -5.18 -1.64
C THR A 150 6.13 -5.49 -0.19
N ALA A 151 5.68 -4.50 0.57
CA ALA A 151 5.24 -4.66 1.95
C ALA A 151 4.02 -5.61 2.04
N ILE A 152 3.06 -5.51 1.12
CA ILE A 152 1.91 -6.42 1.05
C ILE A 152 2.37 -7.85 0.77
N VAL A 153 3.25 -8.05 -0.22
CA VAL A 153 3.79 -9.38 -0.56
C VAL A 153 4.51 -9.99 0.64
N LYS A 154 5.29 -9.19 1.38
CA LYS A 154 5.95 -9.63 2.61
C LYS A 154 4.92 -10.05 3.67
N SER A 155 3.92 -9.22 3.95
CA SER A 155 2.87 -9.52 4.93
C SER A 155 2.07 -10.78 4.56
N LEU A 156 1.75 -10.97 3.28
CA LEU A 156 1.08 -12.18 2.79
C LEU A 156 1.94 -13.43 2.99
N ARG A 157 3.24 -13.37 2.73
CA ARG A 157 4.17 -14.50 2.96
C ARG A 157 4.32 -14.82 4.45
N GLU A 158 4.33 -13.81 5.31
CA GLU A 158 4.38 -14.00 6.76
C GLU A 158 3.11 -14.67 7.28
N LYS A 159 1.93 -14.22 6.83
CA LYS A 159 0.64 -14.79 7.25
C LYS A 159 0.37 -16.16 6.64
N GLN A 160 0.82 -16.39 5.40
CA GLN A 160 0.52 -17.59 4.61
C GLN A 160 1.77 -18.14 3.88
N PRO A 161 2.71 -18.78 4.61
CA PRO A 161 4.03 -19.13 4.06
C PRO A 161 4.00 -20.17 2.93
N GLN A 162 2.93 -20.98 2.83
CA GLN A 162 2.77 -22.00 1.79
C GLN A 162 1.97 -21.52 0.57
N MET A 163 1.37 -20.34 0.65
CA MET A 163 0.53 -19.79 -0.41
C MET A 163 1.40 -19.21 -1.54
N LYS A 164 0.99 -19.46 -2.80
CA LYS A 164 1.57 -18.77 -3.96
C LYS A 164 0.96 -17.38 -4.13
N ILE A 165 1.72 -16.44 -4.67
CA ILE A 165 1.25 -15.10 -5.00
C ILE A 165 1.41 -14.89 -6.51
N LEU A 166 0.32 -14.59 -7.21
CA LEU A 166 0.32 -14.08 -8.57
C LEU A 166 0.15 -12.56 -8.48
N LEU A 167 1.22 -11.82 -8.73
CA LEU A 167 1.19 -10.36 -8.80
C LEU A 167 0.88 -9.93 -10.23
N LEU A 168 -0.20 -9.17 -10.41
CA LEU A 168 -0.56 -8.57 -11.69
C LEU A 168 0.02 -7.16 -11.80
N ALA A 169 0.37 -6.77 -13.03
CA ALA A 169 0.81 -5.42 -13.33
C ALA A 169 -0.36 -4.43 -13.20
N ILE A 170 0.00 -3.16 -12.98
CA ILE A 170 -0.89 -2.01 -12.86
C ILE A 170 -0.76 -1.17 -14.12
#